data_AF-A0A660XFA1-F1
#
_entry.id   AF-A0A660XFA1-F1
#
_cell.length_a   1.000
_cell.length_b   1.000
_cell.length_c   1.000
_cell.angle_alpha   90.00
_cell.angle_beta   90.00
_cell.angle_gamma   90.00
#
_symmetry.space_group_name_H-M   'P 1'
#
loop_
_entity.id
_entity.type
_entity.pdbx_description
1 polymer ?
#
loop_
_entity_poly.entity_id
_entity_poly.type
_entity_poly.pdbx_seq_one_letter_code
_entity_poly.pdbx_strand_id
1 'polypeptide(L)'
;MKKVLILAMLIPLALMLVNCGGGKPKAKMQDIPEWYLNPPQAEDVIYEAGDAAKMSMALAKEAADARARDGISRAIEVKVSNMLKNFMQQSGLGEDSEALEFTSSVSKQVAKTVLHGCRISKREMKTEGSQYHAYSLAEYNLNSLIQETLNEARKQKALYNEAKANMSFDDLEKEIDKLEAVGK
;
A
#
# COMPACT_ATOMS: atom_id res chain seq x y z
N MET A 1 63.48 -4.52 8.35
CA MET A 1 62.53 -3.49 8.85
C MET A 1 61.35 -3.25 7.91
N LYS A 2 61.55 -3.00 6.60
CA LYS A 2 60.44 -2.81 5.64
C LYS A 2 59.46 -4.01 5.51
N LYS A 3 59.95 -5.26 5.59
CA LYS A 3 59.10 -6.47 5.52
C LYS A 3 58.24 -6.71 6.76
N VAL A 4 58.66 -6.20 7.94
CA VAL A 4 57.91 -6.31 9.20
C VAL A 4 56.82 -5.23 9.29
N LEU A 5 57.09 -4.05 8.72
CA LEU A 5 56.11 -2.96 8.56
C LEU A 5 54.97 -3.33 7.59
N ILE A 6 55.26 -4.06 6.51
CA ILE A 6 54.23 -4.53 5.56
C ILE A 6 53.33 -5.61 6.19
N LEU A 7 53.89 -6.49 7.03
CA LEU A 7 53.13 -7.55 7.69
C LEU A 7 52.23 -6.99 8.82
N ALA A 8 52.66 -5.93 9.51
CA ALA A 8 51.88 -5.27 10.56
C ALA A 8 50.68 -4.45 10.03
N MET A 9 50.70 -4.05 8.75
CA MET A 9 49.64 -3.27 8.12
C MET A 9 48.55 -4.14 7.46
N LEU A 10 48.81 -5.44 7.23
CA LEU A 10 47.87 -6.39 6.64
C LEU A 10 46.94 -7.07 7.66
N ILE A 11 47.29 -7.05 8.95
CA ILE A 11 46.53 -7.71 10.03
C ILE A 11 45.24 -6.95 10.41
N PRO A 12 45.18 -5.60 10.44
CA PRO A 12 43.93 -4.88 10.74
C PRO A 12 42.89 -4.94 9.61
N LEU A 13 43.33 -5.16 8.36
CA LEU A 13 42.44 -5.20 7.19
C LEU A 13 41.68 -6.54 7.09
N ALA A 14 42.24 -7.62 7.64
CA ALA A 14 41.61 -8.93 7.67
C ALA A 14 40.51 -9.07 8.75
N LEU A 15 40.53 -8.22 9.80
CA LEU A 15 39.55 -8.24 10.90
C LEU A 15 38.27 -7.46 10.62
N MET A 16 38.16 -6.74 9.49
CA MET A 16 36.95 -5.99 9.11
C MET A 16 35.94 -6.80 8.29
N LEU A 17 36.21 -8.07 7.98
CA LEU A 17 35.30 -8.90 7.18
C LEU A 17 34.37 -9.81 8.00
N VAL A 18 34.44 -9.76 9.34
CA VAL A 18 33.68 -10.68 10.20
C VAL A 18 32.90 -9.91 11.27
N ASN A 19 31.87 -9.15 10.88
CA ASN A 19 30.69 -9.03 11.76
C ASN A 19 29.38 -8.62 11.09
N CYS A 20 29.25 -8.74 9.75
CA CYS A 20 27.94 -8.70 9.11
C CYS A 20 27.32 -10.10 9.18
N GLY A 21 26.96 -10.52 10.39
CA GLY A 21 26.41 -11.83 10.71
C GLY A 21 25.20 -11.74 11.62
N GLY A 22 24.43 -10.65 11.52
CA GLY A 22 23.10 -10.57 12.12
C GLY A 22 22.18 -11.53 11.41
N GLY A 23 22.10 -12.77 11.91
CA GLY A 23 21.12 -13.75 11.45
C GLY A 23 19.74 -13.10 11.52
N LYS A 24 19.08 -12.96 10.37
CA LYS A 24 17.69 -12.50 10.34
C LYS A 24 16.91 -13.43 11.25
N PRO A 25 16.22 -12.93 12.30
CA PRO A 25 15.35 -13.79 13.06
C PRO A 25 14.36 -14.44 12.07
N LYS A 26 14.37 -15.76 12.03
CA LYS A 26 13.37 -16.52 11.29
C LYS A 26 12.25 -16.77 12.29
N ALA A 27 11.17 -16.01 12.19
CA ALA A 27 9.91 -16.34 12.83
C ALA A 27 9.61 -17.81 12.56
N LYS A 28 9.36 -18.62 13.59
CA LYS A 28 8.83 -19.97 13.36
C LYS A 28 7.41 -19.79 12.81
N MET A 29 7.02 -20.53 11.79
CA MET A 29 5.70 -20.40 11.12
C MET A 29 4.52 -20.41 12.10
N GLN A 30 4.65 -21.18 13.19
CA GLN A 30 3.70 -21.31 14.30
C GLN A 30 3.54 -20.06 15.17
N ASP A 31 4.45 -19.08 15.05
CA ASP A 31 4.40 -17.79 15.73
C ASP A 31 3.84 -16.68 14.83
N ILE A 32 3.32 -16.99 13.63
CA ILE A 32 2.69 -16.00 12.76
C ILE A 32 1.18 -16.00 13.03
N PRO A 33 0.53 -14.84 13.25
CA PRO A 33 -0.91 -14.80 13.45
C PRO A 33 -1.66 -15.35 12.23
N GLU A 34 -2.68 -16.18 12.47
CA GLU A 34 -3.43 -16.81 11.37
C GLU A 34 -4.10 -15.77 10.46
N TRP A 35 -4.62 -14.68 11.04
CA TRP A 35 -5.22 -13.58 10.28
C TRP A 35 -4.21 -12.79 9.43
N TYR A 36 -2.91 -12.93 9.68
CA TYR A 36 -1.87 -12.33 8.83
C TYR A 36 -1.60 -13.21 7.61
N LEU A 37 -1.60 -14.53 7.79
CA LEU A 37 -1.45 -15.50 6.69
C LEU A 37 -2.70 -15.59 5.83
N ASN A 38 -3.87 -15.48 6.47
CA ASN A 38 -5.18 -15.51 5.85
C ASN A 38 -5.98 -14.29 6.32
N PRO A 39 -5.75 -13.10 5.72
CA PRO A 39 -6.54 -11.92 6.01
C PRO A 39 -8.04 -12.19 5.84
N PRO A 40 -8.90 -11.66 6.73
CA PRO A 40 -10.34 -11.74 6.57
C PRO A 40 -10.78 -11.22 5.21
N GLN A 41 -11.87 -11.75 4.69
CA GLN A 41 -12.51 -11.26 3.48
C GLN A 41 -13.93 -10.80 3.83
N ALA A 42 -14.30 -9.64 3.33
CA ALA A 42 -15.64 -9.09 3.38
C ALA A 42 -15.92 -8.38 2.06
N GLU A 43 -17.20 -8.32 1.67
CA GLU A 43 -17.58 -7.69 0.40
C GLU A 43 -17.41 -6.17 0.44
N ASP A 44 -17.61 -5.55 1.61
CA ASP A 44 -17.65 -4.11 1.84
C ASP A 44 -16.38 -3.55 2.51
N VAL A 45 -15.40 -4.40 2.82
CA VAL A 45 -14.17 -4.01 3.51
C VAL A 45 -12.94 -4.61 2.84
N ILE A 46 -11.94 -3.78 2.56
CA ILE A 46 -10.62 -4.24 2.16
C ILE A 46 -9.77 -4.46 3.41
N TYR A 47 -9.16 -5.63 3.51
CA TYR A 47 -8.19 -5.98 4.55
C TYR A 47 -6.81 -6.18 3.95
N GLU A 48 -5.80 -5.54 4.55
CA GLU A 48 -4.40 -5.72 4.18
C GLU A 48 -3.54 -5.81 5.42
N ALA A 49 -2.59 -6.73 5.39
CA ALA A 49 -1.72 -7.01 6.52
C ALA A 49 -0.32 -6.45 6.29
N GLY A 50 0.34 -6.02 7.36
CA GLY A 50 1.71 -5.55 7.35
C GLY A 50 2.45 -6.01 8.60
N ASP A 51 3.72 -6.34 8.45
CA ASP A 51 4.58 -6.76 9.54
C ASP A 51 5.88 -5.95 9.58
N ALA A 52 6.54 -5.91 10.73
CA ALA A 52 7.88 -5.37 10.85
C ALA A 52 8.64 -5.89 12.07
N ALA A 53 9.88 -6.32 11.86
CA ALA A 53 10.85 -6.59 12.92
C ALA A 53 11.79 -5.38 13.14
N LYS A 54 11.86 -4.85 14.37
CA LYS A 54 12.73 -3.73 14.76
C LYS A 54 13.27 -3.90 16.18
N MET A 55 14.39 -3.23 16.51
CA MET A 55 14.96 -3.23 17.87
C MET A 55 14.08 -2.50 18.89
N SER A 56 13.30 -1.51 18.44
CA SER A 56 12.34 -0.78 19.27
C SER A 56 10.93 -1.28 19.00
N MET A 57 10.18 -1.58 20.06
CA MET A 57 8.77 -1.97 19.97
C MET A 57 7.93 -0.89 19.27
N ALA A 58 8.16 0.39 19.58
CA ALA A 58 7.45 1.50 18.95
C ALA A 58 7.69 1.55 17.43
N LEU A 59 8.95 1.40 17.01
CA LEU A 59 9.31 1.39 15.60
C LEU A 59 8.78 0.15 14.87
N ALA A 60 8.75 -1.02 15.53
CA ALA A 60 8.16 -2.23 14.97
C ALA A 60 6.66 -2.00 14.71
N LYS A 61 5.95 -1.49 15.72
CA LYS A 61 4.53 -1.16 15.62
C LYS A 61 4.26 -0.16 14.49
N GLU A 62 4.96 0.97 14.47
CA GLU A 62 4.74 2.02 13.47
C GLU A 62 5.01 1.52 12.05
N ALA A 63 6.07 0.74 11.85
CA ALA A 63 6.40 0.19 10.55
C ALA A 63 5.38 -0.86 10.07
N ALA A 64 4.88 -1.72 10.98
CA ALA A 64 3.83 -2.69 10.65
C ALA A 64 2.50 -1.98 10.30
N ASP A 65 2.11 -0.98 11.10
CA ASP A 65 0.92 -0.16 10.85
C ASP A 65 1.01 0.56 9.49
N ALA A 66 2.17 1.14 9.17
CA ALA A 66 2.42 1.81 7.90
C ALA A 66 2.32 0.83 6.71
N ARG A 67 2.94 -0.35 6.82
CA ARG A 67 2.89 -1.36 5.75
C ARG A 67 1.49 -1.89 5.48
N ALA A 68 0.70 -2.09 6.53
CA ALA A 68 -0.70 -2.50 6.39
C ALA A 68 -1.52 -1.43 5.65
N ARG A 69 -1.33 -0.15 6.02
CA ARG A 69 -1.96 1.00 5.33
C ARG A 69 -1.51 1.13 3.87
N ASP A 70 -0.23 0.95 3.60
CA ASP A 70 0.31 0.99 2.24
C ASP A 70 -0.28 -0.13 1.38
N GLY A 71 -0.54 -1.31 1.98
CA GLY A 71 -1.28 -2.40 1.35
C GLY A 71 -2.66 -1.95 0.88
N ILE A 72 -3.45 -1.37 1.79
CA ILE A 72 -4.79 -0.84 1.48
C ILE A 72 -4.72 0.18 0.33
N SER A 73 -3.81 1.16 0.42
CA SER A 73 -3.67 2.18 -0.62
C SER A 73 -3.37 1.58 -1.99
N ARG A 74 -2.48 0.57 -2.08
CA ARG A 74 -2.20 -0.12 -3.35
C ARG A 74 -3.40 -0.89 -3.87
N ALA A 75 -4.09 -1.62 -3.00
CA ALA A 75 -5.29 -2.38 -3.38
C ALA A 75 -6.36 -1.46 -3.96
N ILE A 76 -6.55 -0.29 -3.35
CA ILE A 76 -7.51 0.72 -3.81
C ILE A 76 -7.06 1.39 -5.11
N GLU A 77 -5.79 1.77 -5.24
CA GLU A 77 -5.25 2.33 -6.49
C GLU A 77 -5.53 1.40 -7.66
N VAL A 78 -5.25 0.10 -7.51
CA VAL A 78 -5.51 -0.92 -8.54
C VAL A 78 -7.01 -1.04 -8.83
N LYS A 79 -7.86 -1.10 -7.79
CA LYS A 79 -9.32 -1.24 -7.95
C LYS A 79 -9.92 -0.05 -8.70
N VAL A 80 -9.59 1.17 -8.29
CA VAL A 80 -10.05 2.41 -8.93
C VAL A 80 -9.48 2.53 -10.34
N SER A 81 -8.20 2.23 -10.55
CA SER A 81 -7.59 2.25 -11.88
C SER A 81 -8.28 1.29 -12.85
N ASN A 82 -8.56 0.06 -12.42
CA ASN A 82 -9.25 -0.93 -13.26
C ASN A 82 -10.69 -0.52 -13.58
N MET A 83 -11.41 0.03 -12.60
CA MET A 83 -12.75 0.56 -12.81
C MET A 83 -12.77 1.67 -13.86
N LEU A 84 -11.87 2.67 -13.72
CA LEU A 84 -11.78 3.78 -14.68
C LEU A 84 -11.33 3.30 -16.06
N LYS A 85 -10.38 2.36 -16.16
CA LYS A 85 -9.96 1.78 -17.45
C LYS A 85 -11.10 1.05 -18.15
N ASN A 86 -11.83 0.20 -17.43
CA ASN A 86 -12.98 -0.53 -17.99
C ASN A 86 -14.04 0.45 -18.51
N PHE A 87 -14.28 1.53 -17.77
CA PHE A 87 -15.17 2.60 -18.21
C PHE A 87 -14.71 3.28 -19.50
N MET A 88 -13.44 3.71 -19.56
CA MET A 88 -12.90 4.39 -20.74
C MET A 88 -12.95 3.47 -21.97
N GLN A 89 -12.68 2.18 -21.79
CA GLN A 89 -12.82 1.17 -22.86
C GLN A 89 -14.25 1.05 -23.37
N GLN A 90 -15.25 0.96 -22.49
CA GLN A 90 -16.67 0.90 -22.88
C GLN A 90 -17.14 2.16 -23.60
N SER A 91 -16.55 3.32 -23.25
CA SER A 91 -16.85 4.61 -23.88
C SER A 91 -16.12 4.82 -25.22
N GLY A 92 -15.29 3.87 -25.66
CA GLY A 92 -14.48 4.00 -26.87
C GLY A 92 -13.23 4.89 -26.74
N LEU A 93 -12.88 5.31 -25.52
CA LEU A 93 -11.74 6.18 -25.19
C LEU A 93 -10.58 5.42 -24.52
N GLY A 94 -10.62 4.09 -24.51
CA GLY A 94 -9.74 3.24 -23.69
C GLY A 94 -8.23 3.35 -23.98
N GLU A 95 -7.85 3.84 -25.17
CA GLU A 95 -6.45 4.04 -25.58
C GLU A 95 -6.07 5.51 -25.74
N ASP A 96 -6.99 6.42 -25.44
CA ASP A 96 -6.75 7.86 -25.47
C ASP A 96 -5.76 8.24 -24.35
N SER A 97 -4.68 8.95 -24.71
CA SER A 97 -3.62 9.30 -23.76
C SER A 97 -4.13 10.13 -22.58
N GLU A 98 -5.11 11.00 -22.84
CA GLU A 98 -5.75 11.86 -21.87
C GLU A 98 -6.64 11.04 -20.93
N ALA A 99 -7.31 10.00 -21.45
CA ALA A 99 -8.10 9.08 -20.63
C ALA A 99 -7.22 8.23 -19.69
N LEU A 100 -6.04 7.81 -20.15
CA LEU A 100 -5.06 7.10 -19.34
C LEU A 100 -4.44 7.99 -18.25
N GLU A 101 -4.13 9.25 -18.59
CA GLU A 101 -3.62 10.22 -17.63
C GLU A 101 -4.65 10.55 -16.55
N PHE A 102 -5.90 10.82 -16.95
CA PHE A 102 -7.02 11.03 -16.02
C PHE A 102 -7.17 9.86 -15.05
N THR A 103 -7.17 8.63 -15.58
CA THR A 103 -7.29 7.41 -14.77
C THR A 103 -6.15 7.29 -13.75
N SER A 104 -4.92 7.56 -14.19
CA SER A 104 -3.74 7.56 -13.33
C SER A 104 -3.81 8.63 -12.23
N SER A 105 -4.25 9.84 -12.58
CA SER A 105 -4.36 10.96 -11.63
C SER A 105 -5.38 10.68 -10.54
N VAL A 106 -6.60 10.28 -10.93
CA VAL A 106 -7.69 9.98 -9.98
C VAL A 106 -7.32 8.81 -9.07
N SER A 107 -6.87 7.69 -9.62
CA SER A 107 -6.55 6.50 -8.82
C SER A 107 -5.48 6.77 -7.75
N LYS A 108 -4.42 7.49 -8.09
CA LYS A 108 -3.36 7.89 -7.13
C LYS A 108 -3.87 8.83 -6.06
N GLN A 109 -4.67 9.82 -6.44
CA GLN A 109 -5.14 10.84 -5.50
C GLN A 109 -6.20 10.28 -4.54
N VAL A 110 -7.02 9.34 -4.98
CA VAL A 110 -7.91 8.56 -4.09
C VAL A 110 -7.10 7.70 -3.13
N ALA A 111 -6.13 6.92 -3.64
CA ALA A 111 -5.26 6.08 -2.80
C ALA A 111 -4.49 6.87 -1.72
N LYS A 112 -4.17 8.14 -1.98
CA LYS A 112 -3.54 9.06 -1.02
C LYS A 112 -4.51 9.55 0.06
N THR A 113 -5.78 9.78 -0.28
CA THR A 113 -6.82 10.23 0.65
C THR A 113 -7.25 9.11 1.61
N VAL A 114 -7.27 7.88 1.10
CA VAL A 114 -7.59 6.63 1.82
C VAL A 114 -6.78 6.44 3.11
N LEU A 115 -5.54 6.92 3.17
CA LEU A 115 -4.70 6.80 4.37
C LEU A 115 -5.38 7.40 5.62
N HIS A 116 -6.27 8.38 5.44
CA HIS A 116 -7.04 8.98 6.54
C HIS A 116 -8.25 8.12 6.97
N GLY A 117 -8.85 7.34 6.07
CA GLY A 117 -9.98 6.45 6.38
C GLY A 117 -9.56 5.05 6.83
N CYS A 118 -8.28 4.70 6.71
CA CYS A 118 -7.75 3.40 7.04
C CYS A 118 -7.54 3.21 8.55
N ARG A 119 -8.15 2.16 9.12
CA ARG A 119 -8.08 1.81 10.54
C ARG A 119 -7.27 0.53 10.75
N ILE A 120 -6.46 0.50 11.82
CA ILE A 120 -5.83 -0.76 12.25
C ILE A 120 -6.82 -1.53 13.12
N SER A 121 -7.28 -2.68 12.64
CA SER A 121 -8.31 -3.51 13.27
C SER A 121 -7.73 -4.58 14.20
N LYS A 122 -6.55 -5.12 13.88
CA LYS A 122 -5.83 -6.08 14.73
C LYS A 122 -4.35 -5.74 14.79
N ARG A 123 -3.73 -6.11 15.92
CA ARG A 123 -2.29 -6.04 16.10
C ARG A 123 -1.83 -7.16 17.04
N GLU A 124 -0.73 -7.79 16.69
CA GLU A 124 -0.03 -8.76 17.53
C GLU A 124 1.46 -8.46 17.51
N MET A 125 2.13 -8.64 18.65
CA MET A 125 3.58 -8.39 18.75
C MET A 125 4.25 -9.54 19.47
N LYS A 126 5.45 -9.90 19.00
CA LYS A 126 6.28 -10.97 19.54
C LYS A 126 7.72 -10.51 19.68
N THR A 127 8.47 -11.21 20.51
CA THR A 127 9.92 -11.01 20.63
C THR A 127 10.62 -12.13 19.87
N GLU A 128 11.47 -11.75 18.92
CA GLU A 128 12.29 -12.68 18.13
C GLU A 128 13.77 -12.37 18.37
N GLY A 129 14.38 -13.12 19.29
CA GLY A 129 15.74 -12.83 19.75
C GLY A 129 15.82 -11.47 20.44
N SER A 130 16.56 -10.53 19.85
CA SER A 130 16.72 -9.16 20.36
C SER A 130 15.79 -8.13 19.72
N GLN A 131 14.88 -8.57 18.83
CA GLN A 131 13.98 -7.71 18.08
C GLN A 131 12.53 -7.92 18.51
N TYR A 132 11.72 -6.86 18.33
CA TYR A 132 10.27 -6.92 18.38
C TYR A 132 9.74 -7.08 16.98
N HIS A 133 8.89 -8.08 16.77
CA HIS A 133 8.17 -8.30 15.53
C HIS A 133 6.71 -7.93 15.75
N ALA A 134 6.22 -6.91 15.04
CA ALA A 134 4.83 -6.53 15.05
C ALA A 134 4.13 -6.98 13.76
N TYR A 135 2.88 -7.42 13.90
CA TYR A 135 1.94 -7.69 12.83
C TYR A 135 0.75 -6.77 13.02
N SER A 136 0.28 -6.14 11.96
CA SER A 136 -0.89 -5.26 11.95
C SER A 136 -1.83 -5.64 10.81
N LEU A 137 -3.13 -5.58 11.07
CA LEU A 137 -4.18 -5.71 10.07
C LEU A 137 -4.85 -4.35 9.91
N ALA A 138 -4.82 -3.82 8.70
CA ALA A 138 -5.56 -2.64 8.32
C ALA A 138 -6.90 -3.03 7.69
N GLU A 139 -7.90 -2.18 7.88
CA GLU A 139 -9.20 -2.30 7.23
C GLU A 139 -9.65 -0.94 6.67
N TYR A 140 -10.34 -0.97 5.53
CA TYR A 140 -10.94 0.20 4.92
C TYR A 140 -12.32 -0.14 4.36
N ASN A 141 -13.33 0.63 4.73
CA ASN A 141 -14.70 0.43 4.28
C ASN A 141 -14.90 1.04 2.88
N LEU A 142 -15.41 0.22 1.96
CA LEU A 142 -15.59 0.58 0.55
C LEU A 142 -16.65 1.67 0.30
N ASN A 143 -17.59 1.89 1.23
CA ASN A 143 -18.61 2.93 1.07
C ASN A 143 -17.97 4.32 1.07
N SER A 144 -16.92 4.51 1.88
CA SER A 144 -16.12 5.75 1.86
C SER A 144 -15.34 5.91 0.56
N LEU A 145 -14.91 4.80 -0.06
CA LEU A 145 -14.10 4.82 -1.29
C LEU A 145 -14.88 5.43 -2.47
N ILE A 146 -16.16 5.10 -2.58
CA ILE A 146 -17.01 5.53 -3.69
C ILE A 146 -17.15 7.05 -3.69
N GLN A 147 -17.48 7.62 -2.53
CA GLN A 147 -17.62 9.08 -2.38
C GLN A 147 -16.28 9.80 -2.61
N GLU A 148 -15.17 9.28 -2.08
CA GLU A 148 -13.84 9.85 -2.34
C GLU A 148 -13.48 9.80 -3.85
N THR A 149 -13.80 8.70 -4.52
CA THR A 149 -13.56 8.53 -5.95
C THR A 149 -14.38 9.51 -6.78
N LEU A 150 -15.67 9.68 -6.49
CA LEU A 150 -16.53 10.67 -7.17
C LEU A 150 -16.00 12.09 -6.99
N ASN A 151 -15.66 12.44 -5.76
CA ASN A 151 -15.16 13.78 -5.45
C ASN A 151 -13.85 14.09 -6.18
N GLU A 152 -12.93 13.12 -6.22
CA GLU A 152 -11.66 13.32 -6.90
C GLU A 152 -11.82 13.29 -8.43
N ALA A 153 -12.65 12.40 -8.97
CA ALA A 153 -12.97 12.38 -10.40
C ALA A 153 -13.56 13.71 -10.86
N ARG A 154 -14.50 14.30 -10.10
CA ARG A 154 -15.09 15.62 -10.38
C ARG A 154 -14.04 16.73 -10.32
N LYS A 155 -13.16 16.70 -9.32
CA LYS A 155 -12.07 17.68 -9.17
C LYS A 155 -11.08 17.61 -10.33
N GLN A 156 -10.63 16.41 -10.69
CA GLN A 156 -9.75 16.20 -11.85
C GLN A 156 -10.46 16.62 -13.14
N LYS A 157 -11.74 16.28 -13.32
CA LYS A 157 -12.55 16.73 -14.46
C LYS A 157 -12.61 18.25 -14.55
N ALA A 158 -12.79 18.98 -13.45
CA ALA A 158 -12.80 20.44 -13.48
C ALA A 158 -11.47 21.01 -14.00
N LEU A 159 -10.34 20.41 -13.60
CA LEU A 159 -9.00 20.76 -14.11
C LEU A 159 -8.86 20.44 -15.60
N TYR A 160 -9.43 19.33 -16.08
CA TYR A 160 -9.37 18.90 -17.49
C TYR A 160 -10.38 19.61 -18.41
N ASN A 161 -11.57 19.98 -17.92
CA ASN A 161 -12.59 20.69 -18.70
C ASN A 161 -12.18 22.13 -19.00
N GLU A 162 -11.34 22.75 -18.16
CA GLU A 162 -10.64 23.99 -18.50
C GLU A 162 -9.61 23.78 -19.64
N ALA A 163 -9.22 22.52 -19.91
CA ALA A 163 -8.17 22.13 -20.86
C ALA A 163 -8.65 21.51 -22.20
N LYS A 164 -9.76 20.75 -22.28
CA LYS A 164 -10.56 20.41 -23.50
C LYS A 164 -11.63 19.32 -23.26
N ALA A 165 -12.80 19.47 -23.88
CA ALA A 165 -13.99 18.63 -23.73
C ALA A 165 -14.06 17.50 -24.79
N ASN A 166 -14.00 16.22 -24.38
CA ASN A 166 -14.40 15.06 -25.20
C ASN A 166 -14.88 13.83 -24.39
N MET A 167 -14.72 13.80 -23.05
CA MET A 167 -15.20 12.69 -22.20
C MET A 167 -16.61 12.98 -21.66
N SER A 168 -17.60 12.18 -22.07
CA SER A 168 -18.90 12.13 -21.39
C SER A 168 -18.74 11.37 -20.07
N PHE A 169 -18.71 12.11 -18.96
CA PHE A 169 -18.54 11.56 -17.62
C PHE A 169 -19.83 11.05 -16.99
N ASP A 170 -20.98 11.26 -17.65
CA ASP A 170 -22.29 10.88 -17.13
C ASP A 170 -22.41 9.35 -17.01
N ASP A 171 -21.76 8.61 -17.91
CA ASP A 171 -21.70 7.15 -17.84
C ASP A 171 -20.69 6.66 -16.78
N LEU A 172 -19.67 7.47 -16.46
CA LEU A 172 -18.75 7.17 -15.35
C LEU A 172 -19.47 7.34 -14.02
N GLU A 173 -20.24 8.42 -13.87
CA GLU A 173 -21.05 8.65 -12.67
C GLU A 173 -22.04 7.50 -12.47
N LYS A 174 -22.74 7.04 -13.53
CA LYS A 174 -23.64 5.87 -13.41
C LYS A 174 -22.93 4.58 -12.98
N GLU A 175 -21.72 4.31 -13.46
CA GLU A 175 -20.99 3.09 -13.09
C GLU A 175 -20.41 3.17 -11.68
N ILE A 176 -20.01 4.37 -11.24
CA ILE A 176 -19.64 4.61 -9.85
C ILE A 176 -20.88 4.55 -8.93
N ASP A 177 -22.04 5.02 -9.37
CA ASP A 177 -23.31 4.91 -8.65
C ASP A 177 -23.76 3.44 -8.51
N LYS A 178 -23.46 2.58 -9.50
CA LYS A 178 -23.67 1.13 -9.36
C LYS A 178 -22.79 0.53 -8.26
N LEU A 179 -21.58 1.05 -8.04
CA LEU A 179 -20.76 0.63 -6.90
C LEU A 179 -21.34 1.13 -5.58
N GLU A 180 -21.98 2.31 -5.55
CA GLU A 180 -22.76 2.78 -4.39
C GLU A 180 -23.90 1.83 -4.04
N ALA A 181 -24.55 1.23 -5.04
CA ALA A 181 -25.61 0.24 -4.84
C ALA A 181 -25.11 -1.11 -4.30
N VAL A 182 -23.85 -1.45 -4.52
CA VAL A 182 -23.22 -2.68 -3.97
C VAL A 182 -22.75 -2.47 -2.52
N GLY A 183 -22.55 -1.22 -2.09
CA GLY A 183 -22.15 -0.87 -0.73
C GLY A 183 -23.30 -0.63 0.28
N LYS A 184 -24.57 -0.80 -0.14
CA LYS A 184 -25.77 -0.63 0.70
C LYS A 184 -26.34 -1.97 1.15
#